data_AF-A0AA47M084-F1
#
_entry.id   AF-A0AA47M084-F1
#
_cell.length_a   1.000
_cell.length_b   1.000
_cell.length_c   1.000
_cell.angle_alpha   90.00
_cell.angle_beta   90.00
_cell.angle_gamma   90.00
#
_symmetry.space_group_name_H-M   'P 1'
#
loop_
_entity.id
_entity.type
_entity.pdbx_description
1 polymer ?
#
loop_
_entity_poly.entity_id
_entity_poly.type
_entity_poly.pdbx_seq_one_letter_code
_entity_poly.pdbx_strand_id
1 'polypeptide(L)'
;MGWICKICTFVAPETNALLRHYRLRHNHSEFLPCVYADCPCSFKTWNTLKSHLSRKHSTNKSPPEVISFNCELCSSCFPTEKDYFQHLGVHLRKNQTVHCVFKEIVISTQISRKHTVHSSSDFRPQIVKYIAQTNITDIAEAHCSEAYERSGTYACIGEYETEELKGEEIQLNLGHLLLKLESIYNVPSKCISEVVAELQFISSSVSGPDIRNTVNLCLRKHDCILDDLVVSDLVKQLSESNPISTALRADGPLATSYKRKEFYKKTFNVVEPVEHILDKKEGKTLQYVPILQSLSQILKESFHDGKHFKENALLSTESITISLLLYIDDFEVCNPLGTSRIKHKITAVYWVLANVPPQFRATLKSIYLALLCKAVDVKKYGYEAVLQPLTIKGTIVSVIADNVGAHSICGFLESFSGSHVCRFCLGQLSEFQEKKVRTGSFQARTKQEHSLHLQAASESPTLTHCFDLLHDLFEGIVPLELALCLNVLIKKKYFTFIQLNPIRQFPYKWTDKADSPQPVPLNFASRKSIDATIRYLDTNISKHRHRYFFPEAKFRPKHHFLEHYPQLIKAFGPL
;
A
#
# COMPACT_ATOMS: atom_id res chain seq x y z
N MET A 1 35.80 19.42 6.66
CA MET A 1 34.82 19.31 5.57
C MET A 1 33.46 19.00 6.17
N GLY A 2 32.37 19.56 5.63
CA GLY A 2 31.02 19.29 6.12
C GLY A 2 30.38 18.06 5.48
N TRP A 3 29.34 17.53 6.13
CA TRP A 3 28.52 16.42 5.65
C TRP A 3 27.37 16.97 4.79
N ILE A 4 27.46 16.76 3.48
CA ILE A 4 26.52 17.32 2.49
C ILE A 4 25.29 16.43 2.34
N CYS A 5 24.10 17.04 2.31
CA CYS A 5 22.85 16.35 2.01
C CYS A 5 22.80 15.91 0.54
N LYS A 6 22.39 14.66 0.30
CA LYS A 6 22.23 14.10 -1.07
C LYS A 6 20.83 14.32 -1.66
N ILE A 7 19.98 15.11 -0.99
CA ILE A 7 18.60 15.43 -1.41
C ILE A 7 18.38 16.94 -1.60
N CYS A 8 19.05 17.79 -0.81
CA CYS A 8 19.02 19.25 -0.94
C CYS A 8 20.41 19.86 -0.64
N THR A 9 20.52 21.20 -0.70
CA THR A 9 21.78 21.94 -0.54
C THR A 9 22.34 22.04 0.89
N PHE A 10 21.67 21.44 1.88
CA PHE A 10 22.08 21.53 3.29
C PHE A 10 23.44 20.85 3.57
N VAL A 11 24.27 21.48 4.40
CA VAL A 11 25.57 20.96 4.85
C VAL A 11 25.61 20.98 6.38
N ALA A 12 25.91 19.82 6.98
CA ALA A 12 26.01 19.66 8.43
C ALA A 12 27.48 19.60 8.91
N PRO A 13 27.79 20.02 10.15
CA PRO A 13 29.14 19.88 10.71
C PRO A 13 29.50 18.42 11.02
N GLU A 14 28.52 17.58 11.34
CA GLU A 14 28.72 16.18 11.73
C GLU A 14 27.63 15.23 11.17
N THR A 15 27.93 13.93 11.16
CA THR A 15 27.05 12.88 10.63
C THR A 15 25.70 12.83 11.36
N ASN A 16 25.66 13.07 12.68
CA ASN A 16 24.41 13.04 13.43
C ASN A 16 23.50 14.24 13.09
N ALA A 17 24.06 15.44 12.90
CA ALA A 17 23.32 16.60 12.42
C ALA A 17 22.76 16.38 11.00
N LEU A 18 23.49 15.70 10.10
CA LEU A 18 22.94 15.34 8.79
C LEU A 18 21.82 14.29 8.88
N LEU A 19 21.98 13.28 9.75
CA LEU A 19 20.93 12.29 10.03
C LEU A 19 19.69 12.92 10.68
N ARG A 20 19.86 13.93 11.54
CA ARG A 20 18.76 14.75 12.08
C ARG A 20 18.06 15.50 10.96
N HIS A 21 18.79 16.20 10.11
CA HIS A 21 18.22 16.89 8.94
C HIS A 21 17.42 15.94 8.03
N TYR A 22 17.92 14.74 7.73
CA TYR A 22 17.17 13.73 6.95
C TYR A 22 15.86 13.32 7.63
N ARG A 23 15.87 13.20 8.96
CA ARG A 23 14.68 12.86 9.78
C ARG A 23 13.63 13.96 9.84
N LEU A 24 14.01 15.22 9.70
CA LEU A 24 13.10 16.37 9.80
C LEU A 24 12.61 16.80 8.41
N ARG A 25 13.53 17.05 7.48
CA ARG A 25 13.22 17.60 6.15
C ARG A 25 12.94 16.53 5.08
N HIS A 26 13.32 15.26 5.31
CA HIS A 26 13.22 14.20 4.29
C HIS A 26 12.57 12.88 4.78
N ASN A 27 11.86 12.90 5.92
CA ASN A 27 11.18 11.73 6.51
C ASN A 27 10.15 11.05 5.56
N HIS A 28 9.63 11.83 4.61
CA HIS A 28 8.63 11.42 3.63
C HIS A 28 9.22 11.11 2.23
N SER A 29 10.54 11.18 2.06
CA SER A 29 11.21 10.77 0.81
C SER A 29 11.00 9.27 0.58
N GLU A 30 10.71 8.86 -0.66
CA GLU A 30 10.64 7.45 -1.05
C GLU A 30 11.96 6.69 -0.81
N PHE A 31 13.08 7.43 -0.81
CA PHE A 31 14.43 6.92 -0.64
C PHE A 31 15.26 7.82 0.28
N LEU A 32 15.89 7.20 1.27
CA LEU A 32 16.86 7.81 2.19
C LEU A 32 18.27 7.33 1.80
N PRO A 33 19.12 8.18 1.22
CA PRO A 33 20.48 7.80 0.80
C PRO A 33 21.42 7.64 2.00
N CYS A 34 22.54 6.95 1.80
CA CYS A 34 23.61 6.90 2.79
C CYS A 34 24.31 8.26 2.90
N VAL A 35 24.52 8.73 4.13
CA VAL A 35 25.18 10.01 4.46
C VAL A 35 26.68 10.04 4.15
N TYR A 36 27.32 8.88 4.00
CA TYR A 36 28.71 8.75 3.55
C TYR A 36 28.79 9.03 2.05
N ALA A 37 29.61 10.02 1.64
CA ALA A 37 29.65 10.51 0.26
C ALA A 37 29.96 9.40 -0.76
N ASP A 38 30.98 8.60 -0.45
CA ASP A 38 31.46 7.38 -1.13
C ASP A 38 30.42 6.26 -1.23
N CYS A 39 29.38 6.26 -0.40
CA CYS A 39 28.39 5.20 -0.35
C CYS A 39 27.16 5.50 -1.24
N PRO A 40 26.91 4.70 -2.31
CA PRO A 40 25.77 4.90 -3.21
C PRO A 40 24.45 4.30 -2.70
N CYS A 41 24.45 3.60 -1.56
CA CYS A 41 23.28 2.87 -1.08
C CYS A 41 22.13 3.83 -0.67
N SER A 42 20.90 3.49 -1.04
CA SER A 42 19.68 4.21 -0.67
C SER A 42 18.59 3.27 -0.19
N PHE A 43 17.76 3.73 0.75
CA PHE A 43 16.92 2.87 1.60
C PHE A 43 15.47 3.35 1.69
N LYS A 44 14.51 2.43 1.60
CA LYS A 44 13.07 2.74 1.74
C LYS A 44 12.61 3.00 3.17
N THR A 45 13.45 2.75 4.19
CA THR A 45 13.08 2.95 5.60
C THR A 45 14.26 3.39 6.45
N TRP A 46 13.99 4.21 7.48
CA TRP A 46 15.01 4.65 8.45
C TRP A 46 15.76 3.48 9.11
N ASN A 47 15.06 2.40 9.43
CA ASN A 47 15.66 1.25 10.11
C ASN A 47 16.61 0.46 9.20
N THR A 48 16.39 0.43 7.88
CA THR A 48 17.32 -0.19 6.94
C THR A 48 18.57 0.68 6.70
N LEU A 49 18.41 2.01 6.61
CA LEU A 49 19.53 2.96 6.63
C LEU A 49 20.38 2.82 7.91
N LYS A 50 19.75 2.87 9.11
CA LYS A 50 20.48 2.73 10.39
C LYS A 50 21.20 1.38 10.50
N SER A 51 20.58 0.30 10.03
CA SER A 51 21.20 -1.03 9.99
C SER A 51 22.39 -1.10 9.02
N HIS A 52 22.32 -0.42 7.87
CA HIS A 52 23.43 -0.32 6.93
C HIS A 52 24.59 0.48 7.51
N LEU A 53 24.34 1.68 8.07
CA LEU A 53 25.35 2.53 8.69
C LEU A 53 26.11 1.76 9.79
N SER A 54 25.38 1.10 10.70
CA SER A 54 25.99 0.26 11.74
C SER A 54 26.83 -0.91 11.17
N ARG A 55 26.42 -1.54 10.07
CA ARG A 55 27.11 -2.74 9.53
C ARG A 55 28.26 -2.43 8.57
N LYS A 56 28.25 -1.27 7.92
CA LYS A 56 29.22 -0.89 6.86
C LYS A 56 30.09 0.32 7.22
N HIS A 57 29.66 1.17 8.16
CA HIS A 57 30.34 2.41 8.54
C HIS A 57 30.54 2.56 10.06
N SER A 58 30.59 1.44 10.81
CA SER A 58 31.05 1.47 12.21
C SER A 58 32.57 1.71 12.27
N THR A 59 32.99 2.59 13.17
CA THR A 59 34.34 3.17 13.26
C THR A 59 35.46 2.23 13.73
N ASN A 60 35.16 0.96 14.04
CA ASN A 60 36.15 -0.05 14.45
C ASN A 60 36.29 -1.17 13.42
N LYS A 61 37.01 -0.88 12.33
CA LYS A 61 37.70 -1.87 11.51
C LYS A 61 39.06 -1.33 11.09
N SER A 62 40.10 -2.15 11.24
CA SER A 62 41.43 -1.90 10.68
C SER A 62 41.37 -1.85 9.14
N PRO A 63 42.37 -1.24 8.47
CA PRO A 63 42.46 -1.28 7.02
C PRO A 63 42.50 -2.74 6.53
N PRO A 64 41.68 -3.13 5.54
CA PRO A 64 41.77 -4.46 4.96
C PRO A 64 43.05 -4.60 4.13
N GLU A 65 43.63 -5.80 4.18
CA GLU A 65 44.70 -6.21 3.25
C GLU A 65 44.19 -6.10 1.80
N VAL A 66 45.05 -5.66 0.88
CA VAL A 66 44.64 -5.38 -0.50
C VAL A 66 44.40 -6.70 -1.25
N ILE A 67 43.12 -7.00 -1.45
CA ILE A 67 42.62 -8.17 -2.18
C ILE A 67 42.39 -7.78 -3.65
N SER A 68 42.94 -8.56 -4.57
CA SER A 68 42.69 -8.45 -6.00
C SER A 68 41.99 -9.71 -6.53
N PHE A 69 40.99 -9.51 -7.38
CA PHE A 69 40.21 -10.58 -8.02
C PHE A 69 40.67 -10.75 -9.47
N ASN A 70 40.99 -11.97 -9.88
CA ASN A 70 41.54 -12.29 -11.21
C ASN A 70 40.52 -13.14 -11.98
N CYS A 71 40.37 -12.90 -13.28
CA CYS A 71 39.53 -13.75 -14.12
C CYS A 71 40.29 -15.01 -14.59
N GLU A 72 39.62 -16.16 -14.56
CA GLU A 72 40.13 -17.42 -15.12
C GLU A 72 39.97 -17.48 -16.66
N LEU A 73 39.15 -16.60 -17.26
CA LEU A 73 38.85 -16.57 -18.71
C LEU A 73 39.62 -15.49 -19.50
N CYS A 74 40.29 -14.56 -18.83
CA CYS A 74 41.20 -13.59 -19.45
C CYS A 74 42.14 -12.97 -18.40
N SER A 75 43.25 -12.37 -18.83
CA SER A 75 44.29 -11.81 -17.96
C SER A 75 43.91 -10.53 -17.19
N SER A 76 42.62 -10.28 -16.95
CA SER A 76 42.12 -9.08 -16.25
C SER A 76 42.09 -9.28 -14.73
N CYS A 77 42.53 -8.27 -13.99
CA CYS A 77 42.42 -8.20 -12.53
C CYS A 77 41.57 -6.99 -12.09
N PHE A 78 40.96 -7.09 -10.90
CA PHE A 78 39.97 -6.15 -10.39
C PHE A 78 40.20 -5.85 -8.90
N PRO A 79 40.15 -4.59 -8.46
CA PRO A 79 40.36 -4.21 -7.06
C PRO A 79 39.13 -4.45 -6.18
N THR A 80 37.95 -4.71 -6.75
CA THR A 80 36.74 -5.03 -5.99
C THR A 80 35.97 -6.23 -6.55
N GLU A 81 35.29 -6.93 -5.65
CA GLU A 81 34.35 -8.03 -5.93
C GLU A 81 33.26 -7.61 -6.93
N LYS A 82 32.77 -6.36 -6.81
CA LYS A 82 31.73 -5.79 -7.67
C LYS A 82 32.21 -5.69 -9.13
N ASP A 83 33.40 -5.16 -9.32
CA ASP A 83 33.95 -4.94 -10.67
C ASP A 83 34.28 -6.28 -11.34
N TYR A 84 34.76 -7.24 -10.55
CA TYR A 84 34.95 -8.63 -10.99
C TYR A 84 33.65 -9.29 -11.46
N PHE A 85 32.56 -9.21 -10.69
CA PHE A 85 31.26 -9.76 -11.12
C PHE A 85 30.65 -9.00 -12.31
N GLN A 86 30.83 -7.67 -12.39
CA GLN A 86 30.40 -6.87 -13.55
C GLN A 86 31.15 -7.30 -14.82
N HIS A 87 32.45 -7.60 -14.70
CA HIS A 87 33.29 -8.15 -15.77
C HIS A 87 32.90 -9.58 -16.16
N LEU A 88 32.63 -10.49 -15.22
CA LEU A 88 32.10 -11.83 -15.54
C LEU A 88 30.76 -11.76 -16.30
N GLY A 89 29.95 -10.73 -16.02
CA GLY A 89 28.75 -10.39 -16.79
C GLY A 89 29.03 -10.06 -18.27
N VAL A 90 30.26 -9.75 -18.68
CA VAL A 90 30.66 -9.60 -20.09
C VAL A 90 30.92 -10.96 -20.73
N HIS A 91 31.63 -11.87 -20.06
CA HIS A 91 31.85 -13.24 -20.53
C HIS A 91 30.53 -14.01 -20.69
N LEU A 92 29.62 -13.89 -19.74
CA LEU A 92 28.27 -14.47 -19.83
C LEU A 92 27.47 -13.91 -21.01
N ARG A 93 27.55 -12.60 -21.28
CA ARG A 93 26.90 -11.97 -22.46
C ARG A 93 27.53 -12.37 -23.80
N LYS A 94 28.74 -12.94 -23.79
CA LYS A 94 29.40 -13.54 -24.95
C LYS A 94 29.16 -15.06 -25.06
N ASN A 95 28.22 -15.62 -24.27
CA ASN A 95 27.92 -17.06 -24.18
C ASN A 95 29.15 -17.94 -23.81
N GLN A 96 30.14 -17.37 -23.11
CA GLN A 96 31.32 -18.13 -22.66
C GLN A 96 31.04 -18.83 -21.33
N THR A 97 31.50 -20.08 -21.19
CA THR A 97 31.31 -20.90 -19.99
C THR A 97 32.11 -20.34 -18.82
N VAL A 98 31.43 -19.69 -17.87
CA VAL A 98 32.02 -19.23 -16.61
C VAL A 98 31.92 -20.34 -15.56
N HIS A 99 33.05 -20.73 -14.97
CA HIS A 99 33.08 -21.70 -13.87
C HIS A 99 32.64 -21.07 -12.53
N CYS A 100 32.26 -21.89 -11.55
CA CYS A 100 31.86 -21.41 -10.23
C CYS A 100 33.05 -20.76 -9.51
N VAL A 101 32.94 -19.51 -9.05
CA VAL A 101 34.04 -18.78 -8.41
C VAL A 101 34.34 -19.19 -6.96
N PHE A 102 33.58 -20.14 -6.41
CA PHE A 102 33.66 -20.62 -5.04
C PHE A 102 34.17 -22.08 -4.96
N LYS A 103 34.57 -22.52 -3.76
CA LYS A 103 35.33 -23.76 -3.48
C LYS A 103 34.54 -25.09 -3.57
N GLU A 104 33.68 -25.26 -4.59
CA GLU A 104 32.85 -26.47 -4.87
C GLU A 104 31.75 -26.73 -3.80
N ILE A 105 30.63 -27.44 -4.05
CA ILE A 105 30.39 -28.65 -4.87
C ILE A 105 29.34 -28.45 -6.00
N VAL A 106 29.70 -28.88 -7.21
CA VAL A 106 28.94 -29.53 -8.32
C VAL A 106 27.42 -29.68 -8.07
N ILE A 107 26.50 -29.23 -8.94
CA ILE A 107 26.38 -29.51 -10.39
C ILE A 107 26.32 -28.22 -11.24
N SER A 108 26.73 -28.35 -12.50
CA SER A 108 26.79 -27.28 -13.51
C SER A 108 25.44 -26.82 -14.07
N THR A 109 25.47 -25.65 -14.71
CA THR A 109 24.34 -24.86 -15.26
C THR A 109 23.48 -24.12 -14.22
N GLN A 110 23.27 -22.82 -14.50
CA GLN A 110 22.60 -21.82 -13.65
C GLN A 110 23.30 -21.46 -12.32
N ILE A 111 23.75 -20.20 -12.21
CA ILE A 111 24.31 -19.64 -10.97
C ILE A 111 23.19 -19.57 -9.93
N SER A 112 23.23 -20.45 -8.92
CA SER A 112 22.13 -20.57 -7.96
C SER A 112 22.05 -19.38 -7.00
N ARG A 113 20.83 -18.96 -6.63
CA ARG A 113 20.55 -17.83 -5.72
C ARG A 113 20.95 -18.10 -4.25
N LYS A 114 21.85 -19.05 -3.97
CA LYS A 114 22.23 -19.48 -2.61
C LYS A 114 23.31 -18.62 -1.95
N HIS A 115 24.14 -17.90 -2.71
CA HIS A 115 25.32 -17.19 -2.21
C HIS A 115 25.08 -15.72 -1.82
N THR A 116 23.89 -15.38 -1.28
CA THR A 116 23.55 -14.00 -0.88
C THR A 116 24.28 -13.51 0.38
N VAL A 117 25.07 -14.38 1.02
CA VAL A 117 26.05 -14.04 2.06
C VAL A 117 27.31 -14.85 1.74
N HIS A 118 28.43 -14.16 1.54
CA HIS A 118 29.76 -14.74 1.34
C HIS A 118 30.85 -13.74 1.73
N SER A 119 32.09 -14.19 1.72
CA SER A 119 33.30 -13.50 2.17
C SER A 119 34.47 -13.76 1.21
N SER A 120 35.55 -12.97 1.30
CA SER A 120 36.76 -13.16 0.49
C SER A 120 37.40 -14.55 0.66
N SER A 121 37.24 -15.16 1.83
CA SER A 121 37.69 -16.53 2.12
C SER A 121 36.93 -17.63 1.38
N ASP A 122 35.72 -17.38 0.87
CA ASP A 122 34.88 -18.41 0.22
C ASP A 122 35.23 -18.64 -1.26
N PHE A 123 35.90 -17.66 -1.89
CA PHE A 123 36.35 -17.72 -3.28
C PHE A 123 37.46 -18.76 -3.48
N ARG A 124 37.63 -19.23 -4.73
CA ARG A 124 38.75 -20.10 -5.13
C ARG A 124 40.10 -19.38 -4.93
N PRO A 125 41.16 -20.07 -4.45
CA PRO A 125 42.48 -19.46 -4.27
C PRO A 125 43.12 -18.93 -5.56
N GLN A 126 42.68 -19.38 -6.74
CA GLN A 126 43.18 -18.92 -8.04
C GLN A 126 42.59 -17.56 -8.44
N ILE A 127 41.42 -17.20 -7.90
CA ILE A 127 40.70 -15.96 -8.20
C ILE A 127 41.19 -14.84 -7.28
N VAL A 128 41.40 -15.12 -5.98
CA VAL A 128 41.80 -14.12 -4.98
C VAL A 128 43.32 -14.11 -4.78
N LYS A 129 43.98 -13.00 -5.13
CA LYS A 129 45.37 -12.72 -4.79
C LYS A 129 45.45 -11.62 -3.72
N TYR A 130 46.15 -11.93 -2.63
CA TYR A 130 46.58 -10.97 -1.62
C TYR A 130 47.88 -10.32 -2.09
N ILE A 131 47.92 -8.99 -2.15
CA ILE A 131 49.12 -8.24 -2.55
C ILE A 131 49.80 -7.74 -1.27
N ALA A 132 50.98 -8.28 -0.96
CA ALA A 132 51.85 -7.73 0.08
C ALA A 132 52.28 -6.31 -0.31
N GLN A 133 52.23 -5.37 0.63
CA GLN A 133 52.35 -3.94 0.33
C GLN A 133 53.75 -3.52 -0.11
N THR A 134 53.98 -3.44 -1.42
CA THR A 134 55.02 -2.62 -2.03
C THR A 134 54.53 -1.98 -3.34
N ASN A 135 54.61 -0.65 -3.39
CA ASN A 135 54.64 0.23 -4.57
C ASN A 135 53.68 -0.07 -5.73
N ILE A 136 52.52 0.59 -5.74
CA ILE A 136 51.81 0.97 -6.98
C ILE A 136 51.46 2.45 -6.91
N THR A 137 52.41 3.30 -7.34
CA THR A 137 52.06 4.38 -8.27
C THR A 137 51.69 3.75 -9.62
N ASP A 138 51.07 4.51 -10.52
CA ASP A 138 50.71 4.07 -11.87
C ASP A 138 49.57 3.03 -11.97
N ILE A 139 48.35 3.47 -11.67
CA ILE A 139 47.26 3.49 -12.68
C ILE A 139 46.51 4.82 -12.51
N ALA A 140 46.87 5.78 -13.36
CA ALA A 140 46.03 6.92 -13.72
C ALA A 140 45.57 6.74 -15.19
N GLU A 141 44.65 7.59 -15.64
CA GLU A 141 44.26 7.76 -17.05
C GLU A 141 43.61 6.55 -17.78
N ALA A 142 42.27 6.47 -17.73
CA ALA A 142 41.47 5.76 -18.74
C ALA A 142 40.00 6.27 -18.84
N HIS A 143 39.83 7.50 -19.36
CA HIS A 143 38.63 8.04 -20.05
C HIS A 143 37.26 8.23 -19.32
N CYS A 144 36.63 9.36 -19.70
CA CYS A 144 35.17 9.64 -19.63
C CYS A 144 34.39 8.75 -20.64
N SER A 145 33.07 8.79 -20.83
CA SER A 145 31.98 9.76 -20.56
C SER A 145 30.65 8.98 -20.33
N GLU A 146 29.43 9.49 -20.10
CA GLU A 146 28.72 10.71 -20.54
C GLU A 146 27.75 11.26 -19.48
N ALA A 147 27.06 12.35 -19.79
CA ALA A 147 26.37 13.22 -18.84
C ALA A 147 24.87 12.93 -18.65
N TYR A 148 24.31 13.44 -17.55
CA TYR A 148 23.12 14.28 -17.66
C TYR A 148 23.13 15.38 -16.58
N GLU A 149 23.21 16.64 -17.01
CA GLU A 149 23.07 17.78 -16.11
C GLU A 149 21.60 17.98 -15.72
N ARG A 150 21.36 18.45 -14.49
CA ARG A 150 20.06 19.00 -14.10
C ARG A 150 20.26 20.23 -13.23
N SER A 151 20.55 21.35 -13.89
CA SER A 151 20.59 22.66 -13.23
C SER A 151 19.23 22.99 -12.59
N GLY A 152 19.28 23.63 -11.43
CA GLY A 152 18.13 23.88 -10.57
C GLY A 152 18.53 24.77 -9.40
N THR A 153 18.86 26.03 -9.71
CA THR A 153 19.43 26.99 -8.76
C THR A 153 18.43 27.46 -7.72
N TYR A 154 18.36 26.75 -6.60
CA TYR A 154 17.74 27.21 -5.35
C TYR A 154 18.81 27.76 -4.41
N ALA A 155 18.94 29.09 -4.39
CA ALA A 155 19.86 29.78 -3.50
C ALA A 155 19.28 29.85 -2.07
N CYS A 156 19.86 29.07 -1.16
CA CYS A 156 19.72 29.26 0.28
C CYS A 156 21.11 29.40 0.90
N ILE A 157 21.62 30.65 0.92
CA ILE A 157 22.68 31.03 1.85
C ILE A 157 21.95 31.33 3.17
N GLY A 158 21.91 30.35 4.06
CA GLY A 158 21.39 30.47 5.42
C GLY A 158 22.48 30.03 6.39
N GLU A 159 22.73 30.84 7.41
CA GLU A 159 23.74 30.54 8.43
C GLU A 159 23.31 29.35 9.30
N TYR A 160 24.27 28.67 9.93
CA TYR A 160 24.01 27.47 10.71
C TYR A 160 23.43 27.82 12.09
N GLU A 161 22.19 28.32 12.11
CA GLU A 161 21.37 28.26 13.32
C GLU A 161 21.06 26.80 13.64
N THR A 162 21.14 26.45 14.92
CA THR A 162 20.73 25.12 15.37
C THR A 162 19.21 25.11 15.41
N GLU A 163 18.55 24.48 14.43
CA GLU A 163 17.07 24.33 14.43
C GLU A 163 16.63 23.57 15.70
N GLU A 164 16.25 24.33 16.74
CA GLU A 164 15.65 23.80 17.95
C GLU A 164 14.25 23.28 17.62
N LEU A 165 13.99 22.03 18.00
CA LEU A 165 12.70 21.39 17.83
C LEU A 165 11.67 22.04 18.76
N LYS A 166 10.95 23.04 18.22
CA LYS A 166 9.86 23.72 18.92
C LYS A 166 8.88 22.68 19.47
N GLY A 167 8.42 22.85 20.71
CA GLY A 167 7.57 21.85 21.39
C GLY A 167 6.31 21.46 20.61
N GLU A 168 5.80 22.38 19.80
CA GLU A 168 4.69 22.16 18.85
C GLU A 168 4.97 21.04 17.84
N GLU A 169 6.21 20.92 17.34
CA GLU A 169 6.60 19.87 16.39
C GLU A 169 6.67 18.48 17.07
N ILE A 170 7.08 18.43 18.34
CA ILE A 170 7.06 17.20 19.14
C ILE A 170 5.60 16.76 19.36
N GLN A 171 4.72 17.69 19.73
CA GLN A 171 3.28 17.44 19.88
C GLN A 171 2.62 16.98 18.56
N LEU A 172 2.96 17.62 17.43
CA LEU A 172 2.50 17.25 16.09
C LEU A 172 2.91 15.81 15.73
N ASN A 173 4.18 15.47 15.90
CA ASN A 173 4.71 14.14 15.63
C ASN A 173 4.10 13.07 16.55
N LEU A 174 3.86 13.39 17.83
CA LEU A 174 3.21 12.50 18.78
C LEU A 174 1.74 12.27 18.42
N GLY A 175 1.00 13.32 18.08
CA GLY A 175 -0.38 13.19 17.58
C GLY A 175 -0.47 12.38 16.28
N HIS A 176 0.47 12.56 15.36
CA HIS A 176 0.58 11.79 14.12
C HIS A 176 0.90 10.30 14.37
N LEU A 177 1.71 9.99 15.39
CA LEU A 177 1.97 8.61 15.82
C LEU A 177 0.71 7.96 16.41
N LEU A 178 0.02 8.64 17.32
CA LEU A 178 -1.21 8.15 17.95
C LEU A 178 -2.34 7.97 16.92
N LEU A 179 -2.51 8.91 15.99
CA LEU A 179 -3.46 8.78 14.89
C LEU A 179 -3.15 7.58 13.99
N LYS A 180 -1.88 7.25 13.74
CA LYS A 180 -1.51 6.04 12.98
C LYS A 180 -1.85 4.75 13.73
N LEU A 181 -1.66 4.73 15.05
CA LEU A 181 -2.08 3.60 15.89
C LEU A 181 -3.61 3.42 15.85
N GLU A 182 -4.38 4.52 15.92
CA GLU A 182 -5.85 4.50 15.80
C GLU A 182 -6.32 4.05 14.41
N SER A 183 -5.81 4.66 13.33
CA SER A 183 -6.40 4.57 11.97
C SER A 183 -5.74 3.57 11.01
N ILE A 184 -4.47 3.23 11.18
CA ILE A 184 -3.75 2.29 10.29
C ILE A 184 -3.59 0.93 10.97
N TYR A 185 -3.23 0.94 12.26
CA TYR A 185 -3.00 -0.29 13.03
C TYR A 185 -4.24 -0.76 13.80
N ASN A 186 -5.35 0.00 13.74
CA ASN A 186 -6.65 -0.34 14.36
C ASN A 186 -6.55 -0.64 15.87
N VAL A 187 -5.60 -0.02 16.57
CA VAL A 187 -5.36 -0.27 17.99
C VAL A 187 -6.51 0.37 18.79
N PRO A 188 -7.22 -0.38 19.65
CA PRO A 188 -8.37 0.15 20.38
C PRO A 188 -8.02 1.36 21.23
N SER A 189 -8.89 2.39 21.24
CA SER A 189 -8.63 3.63 21.98
C SER A 189 -8.44 3.44 23.50
N LYS A 190 -8.84 2.29 24.09
CA LYS A 190 -8.49 1.93 25.47
C LYS A 190 -6.99 1.66 25.60
N CYS A 191 -6.45 0.77 24.76
CA CYS A 191 -5.03 0.43 24.71
C CYS A 191 -4.16 1.66 24.40
N ILE A 192 -4.63 2.58 23.55
CA ILE A 192 -3.90 3.83 23.29
C ILE A 192 -3.93 4.77 24.50
N SER A 193 -5.03 4.83 25.26
CA SER A 193 -5.06 5.60 26.51
C SER A 193 -4.18 4.96 27.61
N GLU A 194 -4.04 3.63 27.63
CA GLU A 194 -3.05 2.93 28.47
C GLU A 194 -1.61 3.29 28.07
N VAL A 195 -1.28 3.22 26.77
CA VAL A 195 0.02 3.66 26.24
C VAL A 195 0.31 5.13 26.54
N VAL A 196 -0.70 6.01 26.45
CA VAL A 196 -0.57 7.43 26.82
C VAL A 196 -0.29 7.61 28.32
N ALA A 197 -0.97 6.86 29.19
CA ALA A 197 -0.73 6.92 30.64
C ALA A 197 0.67 6.42 31.02
N GLU A 198 1.13 5.30 30.45
CA GLU A 198 2.47 4.77 30.67
C GLU A 198 3.55 5.72 30.13
N LEU A 199 3.38 6.27 28.92
CA LEU A 199 4.32 7.27 28.38
C LEU A 199 4.34 8.56 29.20
N GLN A 200 3.20 9.01 29.72
CA GLN A 200 3.14 10.12 30.66
C GLN A 200 3.95 9.80 31.91
N PHE A 201 3.65 8.68 32.59
CA PHE A 201 4.33 8.26 33.83
C PHE A 201 5.85 8.11 33.66
N ILE A 202 6.30 7.52 32.54
CA ILE A 202 7.72 7.42 32.19
C ILE A 202 8.33 8.81 32.03
N SER A 203 7.66 9.72 31.31
CA SER A 203 8.17 11.07 31.03
C SER A 203 8.22 12.00 32.25
N SER A 204 7.26 11.91 33.17
CA SER A 204 7.18 12.79 34.35
C SER A 204 7.92 12.24 35.56
N SER A 205 7.74 10.94 35.82
CA SER A 205 7.98 10.35 37.14
C SER A 205 9.19 9.41 37.14
N VAL A 206 9.27 8.49 36.18
CA VAL A 206 10.41 7.54 36.07
C VAL A 206 11.69 8.27 35.65
N SER A 207 11.58 9.31 34.83
CA SER A 207 12.73 10.11 34.36
C SER A 207 13.33 11.01 35.45
N GLY A 208 12.60 11.31 36.54
CA GLY A 208 13.02 12.28 37.56
C GLY A 208 14.37 11.98 38.24
N PRO A 209 14.63 10.74 38.72
CA PRO A 209 15.92 10.35 39.28
C PRO A 209 17.08 10.50 38.29
N ASP A 210 16.90 10.12 37.02
CA ASP A 210 17.95 10.22 36.00
C ASP A 210 18.24 11.67 35.58
N ILE A 211 17.20 12.52 35.55
CA ILE A 211 17.36 13.97 35.38
C ILE A 211 18.14 14.54 36.59
N ARG A 212 17.80 14.18 37.84
CA ARG A 212 18.54 14.59 39.05
C ARG A 212 20.01 14.16 38.98
N ASN A 213 20.27 12.92 38.58
CA ASN A 213 21.64 12.39 38.42
C ASN A 213 22.42 13.18 37.35
N THR A 214 21.78 13.50 36.22
CA THR A 214 22.39 14.27 35.12
C THR A 214 22.67 15.72 35.52
N VAL A 215 21.74 16.37 36.22
CA VAL A 215 21.90 17.72 36.79
C VAL A 215 23.06 17.73 37.79
N ASN A 216 23.07 16.81 38.76
CA ASN A 216 24.13 16.72 39.77
C ASN A 216 25.52 16.42 39.17
N LEU A 217 25.60 15.62 38.10
CA LEU A 217 26.84 15.40 37.36
C LEU A 217 27.31 16.68 36.65
N CYS A 218 26.39 17.45 36.06
CA CYS A 218 26.70 18.72 35.41
C CYS A 218 27.16 19.79 36.42
N LEU A 219 26.49 19.90 37.57
CA LEU A 219 26.85 20.84 38.64
C LEU A 219 28.27 20.53 39.18
N ARG A 220 28.55 19.26 39.51
CA ARG A 220 29.88 18.82 39.95
C ARG A 220 30.99 19.05 38.92
N LYS A 221 30.68 19.03 37.62
CA LYS A 221 31.67 19.28 36.55
C LYS A 221 32.13 20.74 36.50
N HIS A 222 31.36 21.67 37.04
CA HIS A 222 31.63 23.12 37.01
C HIS A 222 31.77 23.71 38.42
N ASP A 223 32.04 22.87 39.43
CA ASP A 223 32.17 23.21 40.86
C ASP A 223 30.97 24.00 41.44
N CYS A 224 29.80 23.86 40.84
CA CYS A 224 28.57 24.53 41.27
C CYS A 224 27.94 23.79 42.47
N ILE A 225 27.85 24.47 43.61
CA ILE A 225 27.11 23.98 44.79
C ILE A 225 25.73 24.65 44.80
N LEU A 226 24.67 23.84 44.74
CA LEU A 226 23.28 24.26 44.90
C LEU A 226 22.62 23.46 46.04
N ASP A 227 21.61 24.06 46.65
CA ASP A 227 20.75 23.39 47.63
C ASP A 227 19.91 22.29 46.96
N ASP A 228 19.71 21.13 47.62
CA ASP A 228 18.94 20.02 47.05
C ASP A 228 17.46 20.38 46.84
N LEU A 229 16.90 21.38 47.53
CA LEU A 229 15.58 21.94 47.25
C LEU A 229 15.55 22.64 45.88
N VAL A 230 16.62 23.36 45.52
CA VAL A 230 16.76 24.02 44.21
C VAL A 230 16.99 22.98 43.12
N VAL A 231 17.81 21.95 43.37
CA VAL A 231 17.96 20.81 42.45
C VAL A 231 16.63 20.07 42.27
N SER A 232 15.86 19.90 43.35
CA SER A 232 14.57 19.21 43.33
C SER A 232 13.50 19.97 42.53
N ASP A 233 13.40 21.29 42.69
CA ASP A 233 12.49 22.10 41.86
C ASP A 233 12.98 22.16 40.41
N LEU A 234 14.28 22.33 40.14
CA LEU A 234 14.82 22.28 38.77
C LEU A 234 14.46 20.96 38.06
N VAL A 235 14.63 19.82 38.74
CA VAL A 235 14.27 18.49 38.21
C VAL A 235 12.77 18.40 37.95
N LYS A 236 11.93 18.94 38.84
CA LYS A 236 10.48 19.01 38.65
C LYS A 236 10.11 19.87 37.44
N GLN A 237 10.66 21.08 37.31
CA GLN A 237 10.41 21.98 36.17
C GLN A 237 10.85 21.33 34.85
N LEU A 238 11.99 20.62 34.83
CA LEU A 238 12.47 19.88 33.65
C LEU A 238 11.54 18.70 33.28
N SER A 239 10.96 17.99 34.25
CA SER A 239 9.93 16.97 33.99
C SER A 239 8.61 17.58 33.49
N GLU A 240 8.14 18.69 34.08
CA GLU A 240 6.83 19.30 33.77
C GLU A 240 6.82 20.11 32.46
N SER A 241 7.98 20.65 32.06
CA SER A 241 8.19 21.37 30.79
C SER A 241 8.55 20.46 29.60
N ASN A 242 8.80 19.17 29.83
CA ASN A 242 9.06 18.19 28.78
C ASN A 242 7.86 18.13 27.80
N PRO A 243 8.01 18.50 26.51
CA PRO A 243 6.88 18.60 25.58
C PRO A 243 6.09 17.32 25.38
N ILE A 244 6.69 16.14 25.60
CA ILE A 244 5.96 14.86 25.60
C ILE A 244 5.04 14.79 26.82
N SER A 245 5.53 15.15 28.00
CA SER A 245 4.73 15.18 29.22
C SER A 245 3.63 16.25 29.12
N THR A 246 3.96 17.45 28.65
CA THR A 246 2.99 18.55 28.41
C THR A 246 1.89 18.16 27.41
N ALA A 247 2.21 17.37 26.38
CA ALA A 247 1.22 16.89 25.42
C ALA A 247 0.29 15.80 25.99
N LEU A 248 0.80 14.91 26.85
CA LEU A 248 0.09 13.72 27.36
C LEU A 248 -0.61 13.92 28.71
N ARG A 249 -0.16 14.87 29.55
CA ARG A 249 -0.74 15.15 30.88
C ARG A 249 -2.20 15.60 30.82
N ALA A 250 -2.93 15.49 31.93
CA ALA A 250 -4.40 15.60 31.97
C ALA A 250 -5.02 16.85 31.31
N ASP A 251 -4.39 18.04 31.43
CA ASP A 251 -4.78 19.28 30.74
C ASP A 251 -4.34 19.31 29.27
N GLY A 252 -3.28 18.58 28.91
CA GLY A 252 -2.67 18.49 27.59
C GLY A 252 -3.56 17.92 26.48
N PRO A 253 -3.26 18.25 25.20
CA PRO A 253 -4.13 17.99 24.04
C PRO A 253 -4.20 16.53 23.58
N LEU A 254 -3.33 15.62 24.03
CA LEU A 254 -3.33 14.21 23.60
C LEU A 254 -3.74 13.21 24.70
N ALA A 255 -4.02 13.70 25.91
CA ALA A 255 -4.32 12.88 27.09
C ALA A 255 -5.49 11.90 26.90
N THR A 256 -6.64 12.40 26.46
CA THR A 256 -7.89 11.61 26.35
C THR A 256 -8.28 11.36 24.90
N SER A 257 -9.05 10.30 24.65
CA SER A 257 -9.60 9.99 23.32
C SER A 257 -10.38 11.17 22.70
N TYR A 258 -11.10 11.94 23.53
CA TYR A 258 -11.78 13.16 23.10
C TYR A 258 -10.80 14.25 22.67
N LYS A 259 -9.82 14.60 23.53
CA LYS A 259 -8.83 15.64 23.20
C LYS A 259 -7.97 15.27 21.98
N ARG A 260 -7.60 14.00 21.83
CA ARG A 260 -6.91 13.48 20.63
C ARG A 260 -7.73 13.74 19.37
N LYS A 261 -9.03 13.44 19.37
CA LYS A 261 -9.91 13.71 18.22
C LYS A 261 -9.98 15.19 17.89
N GLU A 262 -10.17 16.06 18.87
CA GLU A 262 -10.18 17.51 18.66
C GLU A 262 -8.83 18.03 18.11
N PHE A 263 -7.71 17.52 18.63
CA PHE A 263 -6.39 17.80 18.09
C PHE A 263 -6.23 17.31 16.65
N TYR A 264 -6.70 16.09 16.31
CA TYR A 264 -6.64 15.56 14.95
C TYR A 264 -7.44 16.44 13.98
N LYS A 265 -8.66 16.84 14.33
CA LYS A 265 -9.51 17.72 13.51
C LYS A 265 -8.82 19.06 13.22
N LYS A 266 -8.31 19.72 14.27
CA LYS A 266 -7.62 21.00 14.17
C LYS A 266 -6.33 20.95 13.34
N THR A 267 -5.63 19.81 13.35
CA THR A 267 -4.23 19.73 12.89
C THR A 267 -4.05 19.00 11.56
N PHE A 268 -4.89 17.99 11.25
CA PHE A 268 -4.72 17.10 10.09
C PHE A 268 -5.75 17.30 8.98
N ASN A 269 -6.41 18.47 8.92
CA ASN A 269 -7.41 18.82 7.89
C ASN A 269 -8.52 17.76 7.72
N VAL A 270 -9.05 17.23 8.83
CA VAL A 270 -10.07 16.17 8.79
C VAL A 270 -11.37 16.70 8.19
N VAL A 271 -11.88 16.00 7.17
CA VAL A 271 -13.23 16.22 6.63
C VAL A 271 -14.19 15.37 7.44
N GLU A 272 -15.00 16.02 8.27
CA GLU A 272 -15.98 15.35 9.12
C GLU A 272 -17.17 14.81 8.29
N PRO A 273 -17.80 13.71 8.73
CA PRO A 273 -19.06 13.26 8.13
C PRO A 273 -20.20 14.24 8.47
N VAL A 274 -21.13 14.37 7.53
CA VAL A 274 -22.33 15.21 7.61
C VAL A 274 -23.56 14.31 7.61
N GLU A 275 -24.52 14.60 8.48
CA GLU A 275 -25.81 13.91 8.47
C GLU A 275 -26.70 14.42 7.32
N HIS A 276 -27.32 13.49 6.60
CA HIS A 276 -28.36 13.77 5.62
C HIS A 276 -29.66 13.06 6.02
N ILE A 277 -30.79 13.76 5.92
CA ILE A 277 -32.09 13.26 6.37
C ILE A 277 -32.88 12.69 5.17
N LEU A 278 -33.03 11.37 5.14
CA LEU A 278 -33.85 10.65 4.15
C LEU A 278 -35.35 10.87 4.41
N ASP A 279 -35.79 10.75 5.67
CA ASP A 279 -37.18 11.02 6.06
C ASP A 279 -37.24 11.72 7.42
N LYS A 280 -37.77 12.95 7.42
CA LYS A 280 -37.98 13.78 8.61
C LYS A 280 -39.12 13.28 9.51
N LYS A 281 -40.09 12.51 8.98
CA LYS A 281 -41.23 11.96 9.74
C LYS A 281 -40.84 10.69 10.49
N GLU A 282 -40.06 9.82 9.86
CA GLU A 282 -39.55 8.58 10.49
C GLU A 282 -38.19 8.73 11.19
N GLY A 283 -37.59 9.93 11.15
CA GLY A 283 -36.25 10.16 11.72
C GLY A 283 -35.16 9.33 11.04
N LYS A 284 -35.29 9.06 9.74
CA LYS A 284 -34.30 8.29 8.98
C LYS A 284 -33.21 9.20 8.44
N THR A 285 -31.97 8.91 8.84
CA THR A 285 -30.79 9.64 8.41
C THR A 285 -29.71 8.69 7.90
N LEU A 286 -28.81 9.23 7.10
CA LEU A 286 -27.57 8.62 6.65
C LEU A 286 -26.39 9.56 6.96
N GLN A 287 -25.17 9.04 6.89
CA GLN A 287 -23.95 9.81 7.12
C GLN A 287 -23.09 9.82 5.85
N TYR A 288 -22.64 10.98 5.39
CA TYR A 288 -21.82 11.10 4.18
C TYR A 288 -20.61 12.01 4.40
N VAL A 289 -19.50 11.75 3.71
CA VAL A 289 -18.29 12.57 3.74
C VAL A 289 -18.29 13.45 2.49
N PRO A 290 -18.32 14.80 2.60
CA PRO A 290 -18.44 15.68 1.43
C PRO A 290 -17.26 15.53 0.44
N ILE A 291 -17.49 14.82 -0.67
CA ILE A 291 -16.45 14.46 -1.66
C ILE A 291 -15.68 15.70 -2.15
N LEU A 292 -16.36 16.83 -2.39
CA LEU A 292 -15.71 18.08 -2.79
C LEU A 292 -14.71 18.61 -1.74
N GLN A 293 -15.05 18.51 -0.45
CA GLN A 293 -14.16 18.91 0.64
C GLN A 293 -12.96 17.96 0.73
N SER A 294 -13.19 16.64 0.66
CA SER A 294 -12.12 15.65 0.63
C SER A 294 -11.16 15.86 -0.53
N LEU A 295 -11.67 16.08 -1.75
CA LEU A 295 -10.86 16.43 -2.92
C LEU A 295 -10.05 17.71 -2.69
N SER A 296 -10.64 18.75 -2.07
CA SER A 296 -9.90 19.98 -1.75
C SER A 296 -8.78 19.79 -0.72
N GLN A 297 -8.84 18.76 0.15
CA GLN A 297 -7.73 18.43 1.06
C GLN A 297 -6.68 17.53 0.41
N ILE A 298 -7.09 16.62 -0.48
CA ILE A 298 -6.21 15.68 -1.20
C ILE A 298 -5.44 16.39 -2.33
N LEU A 299 -6.03 17.41 -2.95
CA LEU A 299 -5.47 18.16 -4.09
C LEU A 299 -4.95 19.55 -3.71
N LYS A 300 -4.79 19.83 -2.40
CA LYS A 300 -4.03 21.00 -1.92
C LYS A 300 -2.60 20.89 -2.46
N GLU A 301 -2.13 21.97 -3.10
CA GLU A 301 -0.82 22.06 -3.77
C GLU A 301 -0.70 21.17 -5.01
N SER A 302 -1.24 21.63 -6.16
CA SER A 302 -0.93 21.07 -7.46
C SER A 302 0.02 21.97 -8.26
N PHE A 303 0.74 21.41 -9.23
CA PHE A 303 1.49 22.20 -10.21
C PHE A 303 0.57 23.14 -11.03
N HIS A 304 -0.74 22.81 -11.10
CA HIS A 304 -1.78 23.68 -11.64
C HIS A 304 -1.87 25.04 -10.91
N ASP A 305 -1.47 25.10 -9.65
CA ASP A 305 -1.47 26.36 -8.88
C ASP A 305 -0.32 27.28 -9.25
N GLY A 306 0.74 26.75 -9.88
CA GLY A 306 1.94 27.48 -10.26
C GLY A 306 1.67 28.57 -11.31
N LYS A 307 2.35 29.70 -11.15
CA LYS A 307 2.26 30.86 -12.05
C LYS A 307 2.41 30.47 -13.53
N HIS A 308 3.42 29.66 -13.86
CA HIS A 308 3.67 29.19 -15.23
C HIS A 308 2.60 28.25 -15.81
N PHE A 309 1.78 27.59 -14.97
CA PHE A 309 0.63 26.81 -15.47
C PHE A 309 -0.52 27.76 -15.83
N LYS A 310 -0.80 28.73 -14.96
CA LYS A 310 -1.86 29.74 -15.14
C LYS A 310 -1.58 30.71 -16.29
N GLU A 311 -0.31 30.98 -16.60
CA GLU A 311 0.13 31.82 -17.72
C GLU A 311 0.30 31.06 -19.05
N ASN A 312 0.26 29.72 -19.04
CA ASN A 312 0.42 28.93 -20.26
C ASN A 312 -0.94 28.66 -20.91
N ALA A 313 -1.19 29.30 -22.06
CA ALA A 313 -2.45 29.23 -22.80
C ALA A 313 -2.87 27.84 -23.30
N LEU A 314 -1.99 26.82 -23.30
CA LEU A 314 -2.34 25.43 -23.59
C LEU A 314 -2.79 24.64 -22.35
N LEU A 315 -2.52 25.18 -21.16
CA LEU A 315 -2.75 24.53 -19.87
C LEU A 315 -3.83 25.24 -19.04
N SER A 316 -3.97 26.56 -19.21
CA SER A 316 -4.97 27.39 -18.55
C SER A 316 -6.38 27.30 -19.15
N THR A 317 -6.56 26.55 -20.24
CA THR A 317 -7.79 26.52 -21.06
C THR A 317 -8.71 25.33 -20.79
N GLU A 318 -8.21 24.21 -20.25
CA GLU A 318 -9.06 23.06 -19.94
C GLU A 318 -9.53 23.08 -18.48
N SER A 319 -10.85 23.10 -18.28
CA SER A 319 -11.44 22.85 -16.97
C SER A 319 -11.28 21.36 -16.60
N ILE A 320 -10.42 21.08 -15.62
CA ILE A 320 -10.13 19.71 -15.14
C ILE A 320 -11.43 19.00 -14.76
N THR A 321 -11.84 18.05 -15.60
CA THR A 321 -13.05 17.25 -15.35
C THR A 321 -12.71 16.14 -14.37
N ILE A 322 -13.28 16.23 -13.17
CA ILE A 322 -13.07 15.25 -12.10
C ILE A 322 -13.82 13.97 -12.46
N SER A 323 -13.09 12.88 -12.57
CA SER A 323 -13.59 11.56 -12.94
C SER A 323 -13.46 10.61 -11.74
N LEU A 324 -14.55 10.02 -11.29
CA LEU A 324 -14.56 9.12 -10.13
C LEU A 324 -14.96 7.68 -10.51
N LEU A 325 -14.39 6.72 -9.80
CA LEU A 325 -14.96 5.37 -9.66
C LEU A 325 -15.70 5.33 -8.32
N LEU A 326 -16.90 4.73 -8.29
CA LEU A 326 -17.61 4.41 -7.05
C LEU A 326 -17.52 2.90 -6.77
N TYR A 327 -17.40 2.53 -5.50
CA TYR A 327 -17.51 1.15 -5.03
C TYR A 327 -18.63 1.06 -3.98
N ILE A 328 -19.48 0.04 -4.05
CA ILE A 328 -20.61 -0.17 -3.14
C ILE A 328 -20.54 -1.57 -2.54
N ASP A 329 -20.63 -1.65 -1.21
CA ASP A 329 -20.55 -2.88 -0.44
C ASP A 329 -21.51 -2.83 0.75
N ASP A 330 -21.94 -4.00 1.21
CA ASP A 330 -23.08 -4.19 2.10
C ASP A 330 -22.64 -5.11 3.26
N PHE A 331 -22.07 -4.52 4.31
CA PHE A 331 -21.43 -5.24 5.41
C PHE A 331 -22.32 -5.36 6.66
N GLU A 332 -22.05 -6.37 7.50
CA GLU A 332 -22.75 -6.59 8.77
C GLU A 332 -21.86 -6.16 9.94
N VAL A 333 -22.38 -5.34 10.85
CA VAL A 333 -21.67 -4.85 12.05
C VAL A 333 -21.96 -5.67 13.29
N CYS A 334 -23.06 -6.43 13.32
CA CYS A 334 -23.38 -7.33 14.41
C CYS A 334 -22.70 -8.70 14.26
N ASN A 335 -22.67 -9.47 15.36
CA ASN A 335 -22.20 -10.86 15.33
C ASN A 335 -23.01 -11.67 14.29
N PRO A 336 -22.37 -12.27 13.25
CA PRO A 336 -23.07 -12.95 12.16
C PRO A 336 -23.78 -14.26 12.58
N LEU A 337 -23.59 -14.70 13.83
CA LEU A 337 -24.28 -15.84 14.45
C LEU A 337 -25.37 -15.41 15.46
N GLY A 338 -25.54 -14.10 15.72
CA GLY A 338 -26.47 -13.57 16.72
C GLY A 338 -27.89 -13.32 16.19
N THR A 339 -28.86 -13.16 17.10
CA THR A 339 -30.28 -12.87 16.80
C THR A 339 -30.53 -11.48 16.20
N SER A 340 -29.49 -10.65 16.08
CA SER A 340 -29.50 -9.34 15.41
C SER A 340 -28.85 -9.33 14.01
N ARG A 341 -28.38 -10.48 13.52
CA ARG A 341 -27.91 -10.66 12.13
C ARG A 341 -28.97 -10.17 11.14
N ILE A 342 -28.52 -9.58 10.03
CA ILE A 342 -29.29 -8.93 8.95
C ILE A 342 -29.95 -7.60 9.37
N LYS A 343 -30.30 -7.40 10.65
CA LYS A 343 -31.02 -6.19 11.11
C LYS A 343 -30.21 -4.90 11.07
N HIS A 344 -28.88 -4.99 11.11
CA HIS A 344 -27.97 -3.84 11.20
C HIS A 344 -27.00 -3.74 10.02
N LYS A 345 -27.27 -4.45 8.91
CA LYS A 345 -26.48 -4.38 7.68
C LYS A 345 -26.37 -2.93 7.17
N ILE A 346 -25.16 -2.50 6.86
CA ILE A 346 -24.84 -1.14 6.40
C ILE A 346 -24.36 -1.21 4.95
N THR A 347 -25.00 -0.43 4.09
CA THR A 347 -24.52 -0.11 2.73
C THR A 347 -23.50 1.01 2.84
N ALA A 348 -22.27 0.74 2.43
CA ALA A 348 -21.24 1.74 2.23
C ALA A 348 -21.10 2.09 0.74
N VAL A 349 -20.90 3.38 0.47
CA VAL A 349 -20.41 3.87 -0.82
C VAL A 349 -19.03 4.45 -0.60
N TYR A 350 -18.08 4.05 -1.42
CA TYR A 350 -16.70 4.53 -1.46
C TYR A 350 -16.41 5.15 -2.83
N TRP A 351 -15.35 5.94 -2.92
CA TRP A 351 -14.92 6.59 -4.15
C TRP A 351 -13.39 6.56 -4.33
N VAL A 352 -12.96 6.56 -5.58
CA VAL A 352 -11.55 6.64 -6.01
C VAL A 352 -11.43 7.67 -7.12
N LEU A 353 -10.41 8.53 -7.06
CA LEU A 353 -10.13 9.52 -8.12
C LEU A 353 -9.55 8.83 -9.37
N ALA A 354 -10.35 8.70 -10.42
CA ALA A 354 -9.99 7.97 -11.63
C ALA A 354 -8.93 8.70 -12.50
N ASN A 355 -8.79 10.02 -12.34
CA ASN A 355 -7.74 10.82 -12.99
C ASN A 355 -6.32 10.43 -12.55
N VAL A 356 -6.17 9.70 -11.44
CA VAL A 356 -4.87 9.24 -10.91
C VAL A 356 -4.39 7.99 -11.66
N PRO A 357 -3.09 7.87 -12.01
CA PRO A 357 -2.56 6.69 -12.70
C PRO A 357 -2.83 5.36 -11.96
N PRO A 358 -3.05 4.25 -12.69
CA PRO A 358 -3.46 2.96 -12.11
C PRO A 358 -2.61 2.48 -10.93
N GLN A 359 -1.27 2.62 -10.99
CA GLN A 359 -0.38 2.14 -9.92
C GLN A 359 -0.58 2.83 -8.56
N PHE A 360 -1.17 4.03 -8.54
CA PHE A 360 -1.47 4.76 -7.30
C PHE A 360 -2.95 4.60 -6.90
N ARG A 361 -3.88 4.57 -7.87
CA ARG A 361 -5.32 4.40 -7.57
C ARG A 361 -5.66 3.00 -7.05
N ALA A 362 -4.86 1.99 -7.39
CA ALA A 362 -5.03 0.60 -6.96
C ALA A 362 -4.60 0.32 -5.50
N THR A 363 -4.14 1.32 -4.74
CA THR A 363 -3.80 1.12 -3.31
C THR A 363 -5.00 1.39 -2.41
N LEU A 364 -5.13 0.64 -1.30
CA LEU A 364 -6.21 0.84 -0.31
C LEU A 364 -6.25 2.26 0.30
N LYS A 365 -5.14 3.01 0.24
CA LYS A 365 -5.05 4.40 0.73
C LYS A 365 -5.71 5.42 -0.21
N SER A 366 -6.03 4.99 -1.43
CA SER A 366 -6.65 5.80 -2.49
C SER A 366 -8.17 5.55 -2.59
N ILE A 367 -8.71 4.70 -1.69
CA ILE A 367 -10.14 4.41 -1.56
C ILE A 367 -10.66 5.22 -0.36
N TYR A 368 -11.62 6.10 -0.64
CA TYR A 368 -12.18 7.02 0.35
C TYR A 368 -13.65 6.71 0.59
N LEU A 369 -14.12 6.86 1.83
CA LEU A 369 -15.55 6.75 2.12
C LEU A 369 -16.31 7.94 1.49
N ALA A 370 -17.44 7.66 0.85
CA ALA A 370 -18.43 8.67 0.46
C ALA A 370 -19.62 8.67 1.42
N LEU A 371 -20.17 7.50 1.76
CA LEU A 371 -21.47 7.40 2.42
C LEU A 371 -21.66 6.10 3.20
N LEU A 372 -22.43 6.16 4.30
CA LEU A 372 -22.95 5.03 5.07
C LEU A 372 -24.46 5.18 5.28
N CYS A 373 -25.24 4.18 4.86
CA CYS A 373 -26.68 4.08 5.09
C CYS A 373 -27.05 2.66 5.56
N LYS A 374 -28.15 2.50 6.31
CA LYS A 374 -28.66 1.16 6.65
C LYS A 374 -29.26 0.53 5.39
N ALA A 375 -28.92 -0.73 5.10
CA ALA A 375 -29.37 -1.41 3.88
C ALA A 375 -30.91 -1.54 3.81
N VAL A 376 -31.60 -1.60 4.95
CA VAL A 376 -33.07 -1.56 5.04
C VAL A 376 -33.67 -0.22 4.63
N ASP A 377 -32.94 0.89 4.85
CA ASP A 377 -33.37 2.23 4.43
C ASP A 377 -33.02 2.46 2.95
N VAL A 378 -31.88 1.95 2.45
CA VAL A 378 -31.57 1.93 1.00
C VAL A 378 -32.65 1.18 0.22
N LYS A 379 -33.10 0.01 0.70
CA LYS A 379 -34.19 -0.77 0.09
C LYS A 379 -35.57 -0.09 0.17
N LYS A 380 -35.76 0.89 1.05
CA LYS A 380 -37.02 1.63 1.19
C LYS A 380 -37.05 2.91 0.35
N TYR A 381 -35.97 3.69 0.37
CA TYR A 381 -35.89 5.02 -0.26
C TYR A 381 -35.19 5.02 -1.63
N GLY A 382 -34.53 3.92 -2.00
CA GLY A 382 -33.83 3.76 -3.27
C GLY A 382 -32.48 4.49 -3.31
N TYR A 383 -31.64 4.10 -4.28
CA TYR A 383 -30.31 4.70 -4.45
C TYR A 383 -30.35 6.17 -4.87
N GLU A 384 -31.43 6.65 -5.51
CA GLU A 384 -31.58 8.06 -5.90
C GLU A 384 -31.58 8.99 -4.68
N ALA A 385 -32.44 8.72 -3.69
CA ALA A 385 -32.50 9.49 -2.44
C ALA A 385 -31.21 9.35 -1.61
N VAL A 386 -30.61 8.16 -1.60
CA VAL A 386 -29.39 7.86 -0.85
C VAL A 386 -28.15 8.55 -1.44
N LEU A 387 -28.04 8.64 -2.77
CA LEU A 387 -26.87 9.23 -3.44
C LEU A 387 -26.98 10.74 -3.66
N GLN A 388 -28.17 11.33 -3.49
CA GLN A 388 -28.44 12.78 -3.59
C GLN A 388 -27.38 13.70 -2.95
N PRO A 389 -26.89 13.48 -1.72
CA PRO A 389 -25.87 14.35 -1.10
C PRO A 389 -24.48 14.29 -1.77
N LEU A 390 -24.20 13.34 -2.65
CA LEU A 390 -22.89 13.16 -3.31
C LEU A 390 -22.73 14.01 -4.59
N THR A 391 -23.47 15.13 -4.68
CA THR A 391 -23.49 16.00 -5.86
C THR A 391 -22.12 16.67 -6.10
N ILE A 392 -21.51 16.40 -7.26
CA ILE A 392 -20.22 16.95 -7.70
C ILE A 392 -20.26 17.45 -9.15
N LYS A 393 -19.41 18.42 -9.49
CA LYS A 393 -19.15 18.79 -10.90
C LYS A 393 -18.06 17.87 -11.46
N GLY A 394 -18.49 16.71 -11.96
CA GLY A 394 -17.60 15.66 -12.47
C GLY A 394 -18.37 14.55 -13.18
N THR A 395 -17.67 13.45 -13.51
CA THR A 395 -18.25 12.26 -14.16
C THR A 395 -17.96 11.02 -13.34
N ILE A 396 -18.97 10.17 -13.13
CA ILE A 396 -18.78 8.82 -12.61
C ILE A 396 -18.42 7.91 -13.79
N VAL A 397 -17.21 7.38 -13.79
CA VAL A 397 -16.65 6.52 -14.86
C VAL A 397 -17.22 5.10 -14.76
N SER A 398 -17.36 4.58 -13.53
CA SER A 398 -17.99 3.29 -13.26
C SER A 398 -18.50 3.26 -11.82
N VAL A 399 -19.52 2.42 -11.60
CA VAL A 399 -19.87 1.89 -10.27
C VAL A 399 -19.46 0.41 -10.25
N ILE A 400 -18.91 -0.02 -9.12
CA ILE A 400 -18.41 -1.38 -8.86
C ILE A 400 -19.09 -1.88 -7.58
N ALA A 401 -19.61 -3.10 -7.57
CA ALA A 401 -20.36 -3.68 -6.45
C ALA A 401 -20.56 -5.18 -6.65
N ASP A 402 -20.75 -5.93 -5.56
CA ASP A 402 -21.08 -7.35 -5.59
C ASP A 402 -22.30 -7.65 -6.49
N ASN A 403 -22.54 -8.92 -6.85
CA ASN A 403 -23.65 -9.25 -7.72
C ASN A 403 -25.03 -8.82 -7.18
N VAL A 404 -25.26 -8.91 -5.87
CA VAL A 404 -26.51 -8.47 -5.23
C VAL A 404 -26.61 -6.95 -5.25
N GLY A 405 -25.60 -6.24 -4.75
CA GLY A 405 -25.50 -4.77 -4.76
C GLY A 405 -25.60 -4.20 -6.17
N ALA A 406 -24.95 -4.83 -7.15
CA ALA A 406 -25.06 -4.49 -8.56
C ALA A 406 -26.50 -4.67 -9.09
N HIS A 407 -27.21 -5.77 -8.78
CA HIS A 407 -28.60 -5.93 -9.18
C HIS A 407 -29.53 -4.94 -8.46
N SER A 408 -29.29 -4.71 -7.17
CA SER A 408 -30.01 -3.77 -6.32
C SER A 408 -29.91 -2.33 -6.85
N ILE A 409 -28.69 -1.84 -7.10
CA ILE A 409 -28.51 -0.53 -7.74
C ILE A 409 -28.99 -0.53 -9.18
N CYS A 410 -29.06 -1.66 -9.90
CA CYS A 410 -29.66 -1.71 -11.24
C CYS A 410 -31.18 -1.60 -11.28
N GLY A 411 -31.90 -1.90 -10.19
CA GLY A 411 -33.33 -2.21 -10.27
C GLY A 411 -33.63 -3.57 -10.90
N PHE A 412 -32.66 -4.48 -10.93
CA PHE A 412 -32.91 -5.90 -11.24
C PHE A 412 -33.23 -6.65 -9.95
N LEU A 413 -34.02 -7.72 -10.06
CA LEU A 413 -34.28 -8.62 -8.94
C LEU A 413 -32.96 -9.19 -8.40
N GLU A 414 -32.73 -9.06 -7.09
CA GLU A 414 -31.58 -9.62 -6.37
C GLU A 414 -31.56 -11.16 -6.33
N SER A 415 -32.50 -11.83 -7.02
CA SER A 415 -32.64 -13.28 -7.05
C SER A 415 -32.10 -13.90 -8.34
N PHE A 416 -31.09 -14.76 -8.17
CA PHE A 416 -30.40 -15.46 -9.24
C PHE A 416 -31.06 -16.78 -9.68
N SER A 417 -32.33 -16.99 -9.33
CA SER A 417 -33.14 -18.16 -9.72
C SER A 417 -34.14 -17.92 -10.86
N GLY A 418 -34.28 -16.67 -11.32
CA GLY A 418 -35.21 -16.31 -12.40
C GLY A 418 -34.79 -16.83 -13.79
N SER A 419 -35.66 -16.64 -14.78
CA SER A 419 -35.36 -16.96 -16.18
C SER A 419 -34.35 -15.98 -16.81
N HIS A 420 -34.52 -14.68 -16.57
CA HIS A 420 -33.71 -13.61 -17.16
C HIS A 420 -32.84 -12.92 -16.08
N VAL A 421 -31.79 -13.61 -15.64
CA VAL A 421 -30.87 -13.14 -14.56
C VAL A 421 -29.68 -12.31 -15.06
N CYS A 422 -29.72 -11.83 -16.31
CA CYS A 422 -28.60 -11.07 -16.89
C CYS A 422 -28.85 -9.56 -16.92
N ARG A 423 -27.95 -8.84 -16.25
CA ARG A 423 -27.86 -7.37 -16.23
C ARG A 423 -27.35 -6.74 -17.53
N PHE A 424 -26.81 -7.54 -18.47
CA PHE A 424 -26.17 -7.07 -19.71
C PHE A 424 -26.89 -7.49 -21.00
N CYS A 425 -27.65 -8.59 -21.00
CA CYS A 425 -28.35 -9.10 -22.19
C CYS A 425 -29.69 -9.75 -21.84
N LEU A 426 -30.51 -10.03 -22.85
CA LEU A 426 -31.84 -10.64 -22.72
C LEU A 426 -31.83 -12.19 -22.75
N GLY A 427 -30.65 -12.81 -22.64
CA GLY A 427 -30.52 -14.28 -22.64
C GLY A 427 -31.10 -14.96 -21.39
N GLN A 428 -31.67 -16.15 -21.57
CA GLN A 428 -32.26 -16.95 -20.50
C GLN A 428 -31.25 -17.91 -19.85
N LEU A 429 -31.45 -18.17 -18.55
CA LEU A 429 -30.61 -19.06 -17.74
C LEU A 429 -30.51 -20.49 -18.29
N SER A 430 -31.54 -20.97 -18.98
CA SER A 430 -31.55 -22.23 -19.75
C SER A 430 -30.52 -22.23 -20.88
N GLU A 431 -30.48 -21.15 -21.66
CA GLU A 431 -29.62 -21.01 -22.85
C GLU A 431 -28.14 -20.85 -22.51
N PHE A 432 -27.80 -20.43 -21.29
CA PHE A 432 -26.41 -20.15 -20.88
C PHE A 432 -25.48 -21.37 -21.03
N GLN A 433 -26.01 -22.59 -20.96
CA GLN A 433 -25.24 -23.82 -21.18
C GLN A 433 -24.85 -23.99 -22.66
N GLU A 434 -25.73 -23.58 -23.58
CA GLU A 434 -25.66 -23.87 -25.03
C GLU A 434 -25.08 -22.71 -25.84
N LYS A 435 -25.62 -21.49 -25.65
CA LYS A 435 -25.29 -20.27 -26.40
C LYS A 435 -24.23 -19.44 -25.69
N LYS A 436 -23.37 -18.74 -26.44
CA LYS A 436 -22.28 -17.88 -25.91
C LYS A 436 -22.58 -16.40 -26.18
N VAL A 437 -22.14 -15.50 -25.29
CA VAL A 437 -22.22 -14.04 -25.52
C VAL A 437 -21.39 -13.63 -26.74
N ARG A 438 -20.16 -14.16 -26.85
CA ARG A 438 -19.24 -13.85 -27.95
C ARG A 438 -19.73 -14.25 -29.35
N THR A 439 -20.74 -15.12 -29.46
CA THR A 439 -21.33 -15.54 -30.75
C THR A 439 -22.50 -14.66 -31.18
N GLY A 440 -22.76 -13.54 -30.49
CA GLY A 440 -23.88 -12.64 -30.78
C GLY A 440 -25.26 -13.27 -30.53
N SER A 441 -25.30 -14.45 -29.91
CA SER A 441 -26.51 -15.27 -29.76
C SER A 441 -27.44 -14.81 -28.63
N PHE A 442 -27.05 -13.77 -27.90
CA PHE A 442 -27.85 -13.09 -26.89
C PHE A 442 -27.95 -11.60 -27.25
N GLN A 443 -29.17 -11.09 -27.35
CA GLN A 443 -29.45 -9.67 -27.59
C GLN A 443 -28.95 -8.84 -26.40
N ALA A 444 -28.01 -7.94 -26.64
CA ALA A 444 -27.52 -7.00 -25.62
C ALA A 444 -28.66 -6.07 -25.18
N ARG A 445 -28.78 -5.81 -23.88
CA ARG A 445 -29.86 -4.98 -23.32
C ARG A 445 -29.54 -3.50 -23.59
N THR A 446 -30.26 -2.88 -24.53
CA THR A 446 -30.12 -1.45 -24.84
C THR A 446 -30.70 -0.57 -23.74
N LYS A 447 -30.35 0.73 -23.72
CA LYS A 447 -30.95 1.70 -22.80
C LYS A 447 -32.47 1.81 -22.98
N GLN A 448 -32.97 1.80 -24.21
CA GLN A 448 -34.40 1.90 -24.51
C GLN A 448 -35.16 0.67 -24.02
N GLU A 449 -34.67 -0.53 -24.33
CA GLU A 449 -35.25 -1.76 -23.78
C GLU A 449 -35.12 -1.79 -22.26
N HIS A 450 -34.01 -1.34 -21.68
CA HIS A 450 -33.87 -1.29 -20.22
C HIS A 450 -34.91 -0.36 -19.61
N SER A 451 -35.09 0.86 -20.14
CA SER A 451 -36.14 1.79 -19.70
C SER A 451 -37.55 1.21 -19.89
N LEU A 452 -37.82 0.47 -20.97
CA LEU A 452 -39.12 -0.22 -21.17
C LEU A 452 -39.34 -1.37 -20.18
N HIS A 453 -38.32 -2.21 -19.96
CA HIS A 453 -38.36 -3.26 -18.93
C HIS A 453 -38.47 -2.68 -17.52
N LEU A 454 -37.88 -1.51 -17.27
CA LEU A 454 -37.97 -0.79 -16.01
C LEU A 454 -39.32 -0.08 -15.86
N GLN A 455 -39.95 0.36 -16.95
CA GLN A 455 -41.29 0.95 -16.93
C GLN A 455 -42.35 -0.14 -16.69
N ALA A 456 -42.25 -1.26 -17.41
CA ALA A 456 -43.04 -2.47 -17.16
C ALA A 456 -42.71 -3.13 -15.81
N ALA A 457 -41.49 -2.95 -15.28
CA ALA A 457 -41.20 -3.26 -13.90
C ALA A 457 -41.92 -2.28 -12.97
N SER A 458 -41.81 -0.94 -13.18
CA SER A 458 -42.10 0.18 -12.26
C SER A 458 -43.50 0.28 -11.64
N GLU A 459 -44.36 -0.65 -11.99
CA GLU A 459 -45.34 -1.23 -11.05
C GLU A 459 -44.61 -1.89 -9.82
N SER A 460 -43.25 -1.84 -9.78
CA SER A 460 -42.20 -2.18 -8.79
C SER A 460 -40.76 -1.70 -9.27
N PRO A 461 -39.89 -0.99 -8.49
CA PRO A 461 -38.73 -0.13 -9.01
C PRO A 461 -37.28 -0.76 -8.94
N THR A 462 -36.06 -0.21 -9.25
CA THR A 462 -35.35 0.88 -10.06
C THR A 462 -33.83 0.94 -9.63
N LEU A 463 -32.71 1.43 -10.26
CA LEU A 463 -32.17 1.89 -11.60
C LEU A 463 -30.67 2.33 -11.35
N THR A 464 -29.50 1.98 -11.96
CA THR A 464 -28.98 1.43 -13.25
C THR A 464 -27.61 0.63 -13.08
N HIS A 465 -26.87 0.31 -14.17
CA HIS A 465 -25.78 -0.70 -14.30
C HIS A 465 -24.48 -0.63 -13.44
N CYS A 466 -23.89 -1.81 -13.15
CA CYS A 466 -22.65 -2.03 -12.37
C CYS A 466 -21.95 -3.39 -12.68
N PHE A 467 -20.62 -3.53 -12.50
CA PHE A 467 -19.88 -4.82 -12.61
C PHE A 467 -18.63 -4.91 -11.70
N ASP A 468 -18.18 -6.12 -11.35
CA ASP A 468 -17.19 -6.35 -10.29
C ASP A 468 -16.32 -7.60 -10.51
N LEU A 469 -15.02 -7.36 -10.75
CA LEU A 469 -14.00 -8.38 -10.95
C LEU A 469 -13.62 -9.15 -9.68
N LEU A 470 -13.74 -8.56 -8.49
CA LEU A 470 -13.48 -9.26 -7.23
C LEU A 470 -14.57 -10.32 -7.00
N HIS A 471 -15.83 -9.91 -7.04
CA HIS A 471 -16.96 -10.77 -6.71
C HIS A 471 -17.33 -11.76 -7.83
N ASP A 472 -17.09 -11.48 -9.12
CA ASP A 472 -17.29 -12.47 -10.18
C ASP A 472 -16.05 -13.35 -10.44
N LEU A 473 -14.83 -12.82 -10.32
CA LEU A 473 -13.59 -13.60 -10.55
C LEU A 473 -13.03 -14.17 -9.24
N PHE A 474 -12.47 -13.34 -8.35
CA PHE A 474 -11.64 -13.80 -7.22
C PHE A 474 -12.41 -14.48 -6.08
N GLU A 475 -13.65 -14.05 -5.80
CA GLU A 475 -14.56 -14.73 -4.86
C GLU A 475 -15.62 -15.57 -5.59
N GLY A 476 -15.91 -15.21 -6.84
CA GLY A 476 -16.98 -15.82 -7.62
C GLY A 476 -16.59 -17.15 -8.22
N ILE A 477 -15.60 -17.11 -9.12
CA ILE A 477 -15.29 -18.21 -10.03
C ILE A 477 -13.93 -18.82 -9.69
N VAL A 478 -12.83 -18.09 -9.50
CA VAL A 478 -11.51 -18.65 -9.12
C VAL A 478 -11.55 -19.68 -7.96
N PRO A 479 -12.27 -19.48 -6.82
CA PRO A 479 -12.35 -20.49 -5.75
C PRO A 479 -13.23 -21.68 -6.17
N LEU A 480 -14.31 -21.36 -6.89
CA LEU A 480 -15.22 -22.25 -7.62
C LEU A 480 -14.54 -22.91 -8.83
N GLU A 481 -13.24 -22.77 -9.04
CA GLU A 481 -12.52 -23.29 -10.21
C GLU A 481 -11.25 -24.05 -9.78
N LEU A 482 -10.55 -23.55 -8.76
CA LEU A 482 -9.45 -24.25 -8.08
C LEU A 482 -9.93 -25.59 -7.46
N ALA A 483 -11.13 -25.60 -6.91
CA ALA A 483 -11.73 -26.68 -6.11
C ALA A 483 -11.79 -28.07 -6.77
N LEU A 484 -12.27 -28.18 -8.01
CA LEU A 484 -12.27 -29.42 -8.80
C LEU A 484 -10.97 -29.60 -9.58
N CYS A 485 -10.14 -28.57 -9.75
CA CYS A 485 -8.78 -28.77 -10.22
C CYS A 485 -8.02 -29.63 -9.21
N LEU A 486 -8.13 -29.29 -7.91
CA LEU A 486 -7.65 -30.13 -6.81
C LEU A 486 -8.34 -31.51 -6.80
N ASN A 487 -9.67 -31.63 -6.96
CA ASN A 487 -10.29 -32.97 -7.03
C ASN A 487 -9.78 -33.83 -8.20
N VAL A 488 -9.53 -33.28 -9.38
CA VAL A 488 -9.02 -34.07 -10.51
C VAL A 488 -7.63 -34.63 -10.17
N LEU A 489 -6.80 -33.84 -9.50
CA LEU A 489 -5.47 -34.25 -9.06
C LEU A 489 -5.54 -35.30 -7.93
N ILE A 490 -6.45 -35.12 -6.97
CA ILE A 490 -6.68 -36.05 -5.85
C ILE A 490 -7.34 -37.35 -6.31
N LYS A 491 -8.34 -37.32 -7.20
CA LYS A 491 -8.96 -38.52 -7.79
C LYS A 491 -7.96 -39.31 -8.65
N LYS A 492 -7.01 -38.63 -9.30
CA LYS A 492 -5.87 -39.26 -10.00
C LYS A 492 -4.71 -39.66 -9.06
N LYS A 493 -4.87 -39.50 -7.74
CA LYS A 493 -3.89 -39.86 -6.70
C LYS A 493 -2.53 -39.16 -6.81
N TYR A 494 -2.42 -37.99 -7.45
CA TYR A 494 -1.17 -37.23 -7.49
C TYR A 494 -0.78 -36.67 -6.11
N PHE A 495 -1.76 -36.32 -5.29
CA PHE A 495 -1.62 -35.93 -3.88
C PHE A 495 -2.97 -36.03 -3.17
N THR A 496 -2.97 -35.79 -1.86
CA THR A 496 -4.16 -35.65 -0.99
C THR A 496 -4.21 -34.26 -0.37
N PHE A 497 -5.36 -33.83 0.17
CA PHE A 497 -5.43 -32.58 0.95
C PHE A 497 -4.45 -32.56 2.14
N ILE A 498 -4.15 -33.73 2.72
CA ILE A 498 -3.16 -33.90 3.80
C ILE A 498 -1.72 -33.63 3.32
N GLN A 499 -1.42 -33.88 2.04
CA GLN A 499 -0.13 -33.56 1.42
C GLN A 499 -0.07 -32.14 0.84
N LEU A 500 -1.22 -31.49 0.60
CA LEU A 500 -1.30 -30.11 0.10
C LEU A 500 -1.19 -29.06 1.22
N ASN A 501 -1.92 -29.24 2.32
CA ASN A 501 -1.96 -28.27 3.42
C ASN A 501 -0.62 -28.02 4.17
N PRO A 502 0.40 -28.91 4.13
CA PRO A 502 1.77 -28.60 4.55
C PRO A 502 2.44 -27.45 3.80
N ILE A 503 1.86 -26.93 2.71
CA ILE A 503 2.34 -25.70 2.05
C ILE A 503 2.41 -24.49 3.00
N ARG A 504 1.67 -24.51 4.12
CA ARG A 504 1.75 -23.52 5.21
C ARG A 504 3.05 -23.62 6.05
N GLN A 505 3.76 -24.75 5.99
CA GLN A 505 5.08 -24.95 6.61
C GLN A 505 6.24 -24.42 5.73
N PHE A 506 5.96 -24.00 4.50
CA PHE A 506 6.94 -23.31 3.67
C PHE A 506 7.41 -22.02 4.36
N PRO A 507 8.72 -21.67 4.32
CA PRO A 507 9.26 -20.55 5.08
C PRO A 507 8.99 -19.20 4.39
N TYR A 508 7.72 -18.77 4.35
CA TYR A 508 7.31 -17.43 3.92
C TYR A 508 8.05 -16.34 4.71
N LYS A 509 8.59 -15.34 4.02
CA LYS A 509 9.41 -14.28 4.62
C LYS A 509 8.75 -12.92 4.49
N TRP A 510 8.99 -12.05 5.45
CA TRP A 510 8.59 -10.64 5.41
C TRP A 510 7.08 -10.47 5.14
N THR A 511 6.71 -9.80 4.05
CA THR A 511 5.33 -9.57 3.59
C THR A 511 4.58 -10.87 3.30
N ASP A 512 5.25 -11.85 2.69
CA ASP A 512 4.66 -13.10 2.18
C ASP A 512 4.03 -13.96 3.30
N LYS A 513 4.33 -13.63 4.57
CA LYS A 513 3.72 -14.25 5.76
C LYS A 513 2.29 -13.75 6.02
N ALA A 514 1.91 -12.56 5.55
CA ALA A 514 0.52 -12.10 5.56
C ALA A 514 -0.30 -12.82 4.49
N ASP A 515 0.29 -13.02 3.31
CA ASP A 515 -0.32 -13.68 2.14
C ASP A 515 -0.22 -15.22 2.19
N SER A 516 0.09 -15.80 3.37
CA SER A 516 0.29 -17.25 3.50
C SER A 516 -1.01 -18.02 3.22
N PRO A 517 -1.02 -19.07 2.38
CA PRO A 517 -2.25 -19.76 1.99
C PRO A 517 -3.06 -20.29 3.18
N GLN A 518 -4.37 -20.00 3.18
CA GLN A 518 -5.31 -20.62 4.10
C GLN A 518 -5.41 -22.14 3.84
N PRO A 519 -5.58 -22.97 4.88
CA PRO A 519 -5.69 -24.41 4.71
C PRO A 519 -6.94 -24.76 3.90
N VAL A 520 -6.76 -25.53 2.83
CA VAL A 520 -7.85 -26.00 1.98
C VAL A 520 -8.69 -27.00 2.78
N PRO A 521 -9.97 -26.72 3.06
CA PRO A 521 -10.79 -27.60 3.88
C PRO A 521 -11.17 -28.87 3.10
N LEU A 522 -11.40 -29.98 3.80
CA LEU A 522 -11.64 -31.30 3.18
C LEU A 522 -12.91 -31.35 2.31
N ASN A 523 -13.82 -30.39 2.47
CA ASN A 523 -15.04 -30.23 1.68
C ASN A 523 -14.88 -29.26 0.48
N PHE A 524 -13.69 -28.73 0.21
CA PHE A 524 -13.38 -27.84 -0.93
C PHE A 524 -13.51 -28.50 -2.32
N ALA A 525 -14.16 -29.66 -2.38
CA ALA A 525 -14.20 -30.59 -3.49
C ALA A 525 -15.21 -30.22 -4.60
N SER A 526 -15.48 -28.93 -4.89
CA SER A 526 -16.61 -28.55 -5.79
C SER A 526 -16.62 -27.19 -6.57
N ARG A 527 -15.68 -26.96 -7.53
CA ARG A 527 -15.88 -26.64 -9.00
C ARG A 527 -14.54 -26.24 -9.73
N LYS A 528 -14.42 -26.25 -11.09
CA LYS A 528 -13.19 -26.61 -11.92
C LYS A 528 -12.59 -25.44 -12.77
N SER A 529 -11.29 -25.45 -13.15
CA SER A 529 -10.32 -24.32 -13.44
C SER A 529 -10.44 -23.32 -14.65
N ILE A 530 -9.87 -22.09 -14.47
CA ILE A 530 -9.86 -20.88 -15.36
C ILE A 530 -8.50 -20.65 -16.14
N ASP A 531 -7.91 -19.54 -16.67
CA ASP A 531 -7.85 -18.06 -16.41
C ASP A 531 -7.21 -17.18 -17.58
N ALA A 532 -7.14 -15.83 -17.43
CA ALA A 532 -5.98 -14.92 -17.73
C ALA A 532 -5.79 -14.06 -19.04
N THR A 533 -6.50 -12.93 -19.18
CA THR A 533 -6.10 -11.67 -19.91
C THR A 533 -6.45 -11.43 -21.43
N ILE A 534 -7.32 -10.44 -21.66
CA ILE A 534 -7.97 -9.96 -22.92
C ILE A 534 -8.14 -11.00 -24.06
N ARG A 535 -7.25 -11.09 -25.07
CA ARG A 535 -7.45 -12.08 -26.16
C ARG A 535 -7.31 -13.51 -25.61
N TYR A 536 -6.47 -13.70 -24.60
CA TYR A 536 -6.36 -14.91 -23.78
C TYR A 536 -7.46 -14.97 -22.69
N LEU A 537 -8.15 -13.88 -22.32
CA LEU A 537 -9.33 -13.87 -21.43
C LEU A 537 -10.58 -14.38 -22.18
N ASP A 538 -10.95 -13.79 -23.31
CA ASP A 538 -12.04 -14.34 -24.16
C ASP A 538 -11.72 -15.77 -24.58
N THR A 539 -10.48 -16.03 -24.99
CA THR A 539 -10.03 -17.39 -25.29
C THR A 539 -10.08 -18.30 -24.07
N ASN A 540 -9.85 -17.84 -22.83
CA ASN A 540 -9.99 -18.70 -21.65
C ASN A 540 -11.41 -18.84 -21.16
N ILE A 541 -12.25 -17.81 -21.10
CA ILE A 541 -13.71 -17.96 -20.94
C ILE A 541 -14.24 -19.02 -21.94
N SER A 542 -13.76 -18.95 -23.19
CA SER A 542 -14.11 -19.90 -24.25
C SER A 542 -13.49 -21.30 -24.12
N LYS A 543 -12.28 -21.44 -23.53
CA LYS A 543 -11.59 -22.73 -23.27
C LYS A 543 -12.06 -23.38 -21.97
N HIS A 544 -12.24 -22.63 -20.90
CA HIS A 544 -12.93 -22.97 -19.65
C HIS A 544 -14.25 -23.70 -19.99
N ARG A 545 -15.10 -23.05 -20.80
CA ARG A 545 -16.35 -23.62 -21.36
C ARG A 545 -16.21 -24.85 -22.30
N HIS A 546 -15.00 -25.27 -22.70
CA HIS A 546 -14.79 -26.41 -23.62
C HIS A 546 -13.78 -27.46 -23.14
N ARG A 547 -12.97 -27.17 -22.12
CA ARG A 547 -11.80 -27.96 -21.71
C ARG A 547 -11.76 -28.18 -20.21
N TYR A 548 -12.50 -27.38 -19.43
CA TYR A 548 -12.56 -27.45 -17.97
C TYR A 548 -13.98 -27.47 -17.39
N PHE A 549 -15.00 -27.90 -18.15
CA PHE A 549 -16.27 -28.34 -17.54
C PHE A 549 -16.26 -29.82 -17.17
N PHE A 550 -17.14 -30.21 -16.26
CA PHE A 550 -17.75 -31.55 -16.27
C PHE A 550 -19.07 -31.39 -17.04
N PRO A 551 -19.44 -32.28 -17.98
CA PRO A 551 -20.71 -32.18 -18.70
C PRO A 551 -21.91 -32.06 -17.75
N GLU A 552 -21.87 -32.81 -16.64
CA GLU A 552 -22.88 -32.82 -15.57
C GLU A 552 -23.04 -31.51 -14.77
N ALA A 553 -22.14 -30.53 -14.94
CA ALA A 553 -22.12 -29.31 -14.13
C ALA A 553 -22.88 -28.16 -14.81
N LYS A 554 -24.09 -27.87 -14.32
CA LYS A 554 -24.90 -26.72 -14.74
C LYS A 554 -24.17 -25.39 -14.50
N PHE A 555 -24.17 -24.51 -15.50
CA PHE A 555 -23.68 -23.14 -15.40
C PHE A 555 -24.44 -22.36 -14.32
N ARG A 556 -23.72 -21.55 -13.54
CA ARG A 556 -24.29 -20.53 -12.63
C ARG A 556 -24.24 -19.13 -13.28
N PRO A 557 -25.11 -18.18 -12.92
CA PRO A 557 -25.16 -16.85 -13.54
C PRO A 557 -23.82 -16.08 -13.57
N LYS A 558 -22.98 -16.20 -12.54
CA LYS A 558 -21.61 -15.61 -12.53
C LYS A 558 -20.77 -15.97 -13.77
N HIS A 559 -20.87 -17.19 -14.29
CA HIS A 559 -20.07 -17.61 -15.45
C HIS A 559 -20.54 -16.90 -16.73
N HIS A 560 -21.84 -16.65 -16.82
CA HIS A 560 -22.41 -15.86 -17.91
C HIS A 560 -22.02 -14.38 -17.79
N PHE A 561 -21.96 -13.82 -16.57
CA PHE A 561 -21.49 -12.43 -16.37
C PHE A 561 -20.04 -12.24 -16.85
N LEU A 562 -19.15 -13.19 -16.56
CA LEU A 562 -17.78 -13.16 -17.10
C LEU A 562 -17.71 -13.17 -18.64
N GLU A 563 -18.67 -13.78 -19.35
CA GLU A 563 -18.65 -13.76 -20.84
C GLU A 563 -18.82 -12.34 -21.42
N HIS A 564 -19.34 -11.37 -20.65
CA HIS A 564 -19.44 -9.96 -21.05
C HIS A 564 -18.16 -9.16 -20.78
N TYR A 565 -17.30 -9.62 -19.86
CA TYR A 565 -16.16 -8.83 -19.36
C TYR A 565 -15.15 -8.41 -20.45
N PRO A 566 -14.82 -9.22 -21.48
CA PRO A 566 -13.98 -8.78 -22.59
C PRO A 566 -14.58 -7.62 -23.40
N GLN A 567 -15.91 -7.49 -23.46
CA GLN A 567 -16.60 -6.39 -24.13
C GLN A 567 -16.64 -5.15 -23.23
N LEU A 568 -16.93 -5.31 -21.94
CA LEU A 568 -16.94 -4.23 -20.95
C LEU A 568 -15.55 -3.57 -20.83
N ILE A 569 -14.48 -4.37 -20.71
CA ILE A 569 -13.09 -3.86 -20.65
C ILE A 569 -12.68 -3.16 -21.96
N LYS A 570 -13.25 -3.54 -23.11
CA LYS A 570 -13.02 -2.84 -24.38
C LYS A 570 -13.78 -1.50 -24.46
N ALA A 571 -14.94 -1.38 -23.80
CA ALA A 571 -15.76 -0.18 -23.81
C ALA A 571 -15.35 0.85 -22.74
N PHE A 572 -15.00 0.40 -21.53
CA PHE A 572 -14.70 1.23 -20.37
C PHE A 572 -13.21 1.27 -19.99
N GLY A 573 -12.37 0.49 -20.68
CA GLY A 573 -10.95 0.34 -20.39
C GLY A 573 -10.66 -0.64 -19.23
N PRO A 574 -9.38 -0.83 -18.88
CA PRO A 574 -8.99 -1.50 -17.65
C PRO A 574 -9.26 -0.59 -16.44
N LEU A 575 -10.02 -1.11 -15.47
CA LEU A 575 -10.26 -0.50 -14.16
C LEU A 575 -9.01 -0.64 -13.26
#